data_AF-A0AAV2TX67-F1
#
_entry.id   AF-A0AAV2TX67-F1
#
_cell.length_a   1.000
_cell.length_b   1.000
_cell.length_c   1.000
_cell.angle_alpha   90.00
_cell.angle_beta   90.00
_cell.angle_gamma   90.00
#
_symmetry.space_group_name_H-M   'P 1'
#
loop_
_entity.id
_entity.type
_entity.pdbx_description
1 polymer ?
#
loop_
_entity_poly.entity_id
_entity_poly.type
_entity_poly.pdbx_seq_one_letter_code
_entity_poly.pdbx_strand_id
1 'polypeptide(L)'
;MSTVDPVNAFLRREREELGDLSSELDVHGESSADAGDFAANHVQHDPGPYVPSNSCEDEPECIKKWSAEFNERLRAKDSDEEQKIGAMEEQGLKDLNGWAVQYRDTLARAIKNSRAHDKELRDEQNQLASASLAISNADASCPALWERVCNLCNFTNLSLEDGVGSSPAKTNESYLPKDLNRMRVLLLQLKQNPPAFSRPVKSG
;
A
#
# COMPACT_ATOMS: atom_id res chain seq x y z
N MET A 1 22.25 13.99 -16.02
CA MET A 1 22.18 13.67 -14.58
C MET A 1 22.04 12.17 -14.47
N SER A 2 23.11 11.46 -14.09
CA SER A 2 23.12 10.00 -14.09
C SER A 2 22.24 9.51 -12.93
N THR A 3 21.12 8.88 -13.28
CA THR A 3 20.19 8.23 -12.36
C THR A 3 20.85 6.95 -11.87
N VAL A 4 21.63 7.06 -10.79
CA VAL A 4 22.18 5.87 -10.13
C VAL A 4 21.01 5.12 -9.51
N ASP A 5 20.62 4.05 -10.18
CA ASP A 5 19.62 3.10 -9.73
C ASP A 5 20.01 2.59 -8.33
N PRO A 6 19.16 2.81 -7.29
CA PRO A 6 19.43 2.38 -5.92
C PRO A 6 19.75 0.89 -5.81
N VAL A 7 19.15 0.07 -6.68
CA VAL A 7 19.38 -1.38 -6.73
C VAL A 7 20.80 -1.66 -7.23
N ASN A 8 21.24 -0.99 -8.29
CA ASN A 8 22.62 -1.08 -8.77
C ASN A 8 23.65 -0.56 -7.76
N ALA A 9 23.32 0.46 -6.98
CA ALA A 9 24.20 0.95 -5.92
C ALA A 9 24.38 -0.08 -4.80
N PHE A 10 23.30 -0.75 -4.40
CA PHE A 10 23.32 -1.82 -3.41
C PHE A 10 24.09 -3.05 -3.91
N LEU A 11 23.78 -3.55 -5.12
CA LEU A 11 24.44 -4.73 -5.69
C LEU A 11 25.95 -4.54 -5.88
N ARG A 12 26.38 -3.31 -6.17
CA ARG A 12 27.80 -2.98 -6.31
C ARG A 12 28.51 -2.92 -4.96
N ARG A 13 27.84 -2.38 -3.92
CA ARG A 13 28.37 -2.37 -2.55
C ARG A 13 28.55 -3.80 -2.02
N GLU A 14 27.52 -4.63 -2.15
CA GLU A 14 27.57 -6.03 -1.70
C GLU A 14 28.64 -6.84 -2.47
N ARG A 15 28.80 -6.60 -3.79
CA ARG A 15 29.86 -7.23 -4.58
C ARG A 15 31.26 -6.83 -4.13
N GLU A 16 31.44 -5.56 -3.75
CA GLU A 16 32.72 -5.03 -3.29
C GLU A 16 33.05 -5.52 -1.86
N GLU A 17 32.03 -5.75 -1.03
CA GLU A 17 32.16 -6.26 0.34
C GLU A 17 32.37 -7.78 0.41
N LEU A 18 31.73 -8.57 -0.46
CA LEU A 18 31.91 -10.03 -0.52
C LEU A 18 33.10 -10.49 -1.39
N GLY A 19 33.61 -9.62 -2.28
CA GLY A 19 34.60 -10.03 -3.28
C GLY A 19 34.00 -10.89 -4.40
N ASP A 20 34.63 -10.89 -5.58
CA ASP A 20 34.15 -11.65 -6.75
C ASP A 20 34.55 -13.13 -6.65
N LEU A 21 33.76 -13.92 -5.92
CA LEU A 21 33.91 -15.37 -5.79
C LEU A 21 33.75 -16.12 -7.13
N SER A 22 33.30 -15.45 -8.19
CA SER A 22 33.23 -16.05 -9.54
C SER A 22 34.60 -16.44 -10.08
N SER A 23 35.67 -15.80 -9.61
CA SER A 23 37.05 -16.09 -10.01
C SER A 23 37.74 -17.16 -9.16
N GLU A 24 37.18 -17.50 -7.98
CA GLU A 24 37.70 -18.53 -7.08
C GLU A 24 37.02 -19.90 -7.29
N LEU A 25 35.86 -19.93 -7.97
CA LEU A 25 35.16 -21.16 -8.36
C LEU A 25 35.58 -21.75 -9.72
N ASP A 26 36.57 -21.17 -10.41
CA ASP A 26 37.15 -21.80 -11.61
C ASP A 26 38.18 -22.85 -11.19
N VAL A 27 37.68 -23.92 -10.60
CA VAL A 27 38.40 -25.19 -10.47
C VAL A 27 38.59 -25.72 -11.89
N HIS A 28 39.74 -25.42 -12.50
CA HIS A 28 40.20 -26.16 -13.67
C HIS A 28 40.34 -27.64 -13.30
N GLY A 29 39.35 -28.42 -13.71
CA GLY A 29 39.26 -29.85 -13.42
C GLY A 29 38.02 -30.45 -14.05
N GLU A 30 37.85 -30.24 -15.35
CA GLU A 30 37.08 -31.08 -16.26
C GLU A 30 37.06 -32.57 -15.84
N SER A 31 35.91 -33.06 -15.35
CA SER A 31 35.42 -34.41 -15.64
C SER A 31 33.99 -34.59 -15.08
N SER A 32 33.06 -34.72 -16.02
CA SER A 32 32.00 -35.73 -16.07
C SER A 32 31.34 -36.18 -14.76
N ALA A 33 30.04 -35.89 -14.71
CA ALA A 33 28.99 -36.59 -13.96
C ALA A 33 29.39 -37.91 -13.28
N ASP A 34 29.30 -37.95 -11.95
CA ASP A 34 28.70 -39.09 -11.24
C ASP A 34 28.28 -38.67 -9.82
N ALA A 35 27.03 -38.94 -9.48
CA ALA A 35 26.51 -38.79 -8.14
C ALA A 35 26.89 -40.05 -7.33
N GLY A 36 28.10 -40.06 -6.78
CA GLY A 36 28.66 -41.18 -6.03
C GLY A 36 28.76 -40.91 -4.53
N ASP A 37 27.76 -41.41 -3.78
CA ASP A 37 27.84 -42.05 -2.47
C ASP A 37 29.20 -41.96 -1.71
N PHE A 38 29.29 -41.08 -0.69
CA PHE A 38 30.37 -41.12 0.30
C PHE A 38 29.97 -42.02 1.48
N ALA A 39 29.73 -43.30 1.20
CA ALA A 39 29.57 -44.32 2.21
C ALA A 39 30.94 -44.86 2.65
N ALA A 40 31.30 -44.54 3.89
CA ALA A 40 32.05 -45.39 4.81
C ALA A 40 33.28 -46.15 4.27
N ASN A 41 34.44 -45.48 4.19
CA ASN A 41 35.72 -46.18 4.26
C ASN A 41 36.06 -46.51 5.73
N HIS A 42 35.46 -47.59 6.25
CA HIS A 42 35.94 -48.28 7.44
C HIS A 42 37.22 -49.03 7.07
N VAL A 43 38.37 -48.40 7.27
CA VAL A 43 39.67 -49.10 7.28
C VAL A 43 39.71 -49.93 8.56
N GLN A 44 39.66 -51.27 8.43
CA GLN A 44 40.00 -52.17 9.51
C GLN A 44 41.51 -52.07 9.76
N HIS A 45 41.91 -51.50 10.89
CA HIS A 45 43.28 -51.52 11.36
C HIS A 45 43.40 -52.55 12.49
N ASP A 46 44.22 -53.57 12.25
CA ASP A 46 44.63 -54.63 13.15
C ASP A 46 45.25 -54.07 14.47
N PRO A 47 44.96 -54.61 15.68
CA PRO A 47 45.45 -54.03 16.92
C PRO A 47 46.82 -54.63 17.28
N GLY A 48 47.88 -54.14 16.63
CA GLY A 48 49.24 -54.27 17.15
C GLY A 48 49.47 -53.30 18.32
N PRO A 49 50.25 -53.65 19.36
CA PRO A 49 50.49 -52.76 20.48
C PRO A 49 51.44 -51.64 20.06
N TYR A 50 50.88 -50.53 19.60
CA TYR A 50 51.62 -49.30 19.35
C TYR A 50 51.66 -48.47 20.65
N VAL A 51 52.78 -48.57 21.36
CA VAL A 51 53.27 -47.52 22.26
C VAL A 51 54.63 -47.17 21.65
N PRO A 52 54.86 -45.94 21.16
CA PRO A 52 55.07 -44.77 22.02
C PRO A 52 54.57 -43.45 21.36
N SER A 53 54.33 -42.35 22.04
CA SER A 53 55.35 -41.56 22.72
C SER A 53 54.64 -40.34 23.29
N ASN A 54 54.92 -40.04 24.56
CA ASN A 54 54.74 -38.69 25.09
C ASN A 54 55.68 -37.73 24.34
N SER A 55 55.30 -37.30 23.15
CA SER A 55 56.01 -36.24 22.44
C SER A 55 55.34 -34.89 22.68
N CYS A 56 55.94 -34.17 23.62
CA CYS A 56 56.05 -32.71 23.66
C CYS A 56 54.78 -31.94 24.06
N GLU A 57 54.71 -31.60 25.35
CA GLU A 57 53.72 -30.71 25.98
C GLU A 57 53.78 -29.24 25.52
N ASP A 58 54.35 -28.90 24.37
CA ASP A 58 54.40 -27.52 23.91
C ASP A 58 54.02 -27.43 22.43
N GLU A 59 52.75 -27.09 22.20
CA GLU A 59 52.31 -26.55 20.92
C GLU A 59 53.26 -25.40 20.51
N PRO A 60 53.76 -25.38 19.26
CA PRO A 60 54.74 -24.37 18.88
C PRO A 60 54.13 -22.97 19.01
N GLU A 61 54.91 -22.03 19.55
CA GLU A 61 54.48 -20.66 19.85
C GLU A 61 53.87 -19.92 18.65
N CYS A 62 54.26 -20.26 17.43
CA CYS A 62 53.64 -19.71 16.22
C CYS A 62 52.19 -20.16 16.02
N ILE A 63 51.87 -21.42 16.34
CA ILE A 63 50.49 -21.95 16.26
C ILE A 63 49.66 -21.41 17.43
N LYS A 64 50.22 -21.32 18.65
CA LYS A 64 49.53 -20.68 19.79
C LYS A 64 49.11 -19.25 19.47
N LYS A 65 50.02 -18.45 18.90
CA LYS A 65 49.73 -17.06 18.48
C LYS A 65 48.69 -17.00 17.36
N TRP A 66 48.84 -17.83 16.32
CA TRP A 66 47.89 -17.87 15.22
C TRP A 66 46.49 -18.29 15.67
N SER A 67 46.38 -19.31 16.53
CA SER A 67 45.13 -19.78 17.12
C SER A 67 44.46 -18.67 17.94
N ALA A 68 45.22 -17.95 18.77
CA ALA A 68 44.69 -16.83 19.54
C ALA A 68 44.17 -15.70 18.62
N GLU A 69 44.94 -15.30 17.59
CA GLU A 69 44.54 -14.26 16.63
C GLU A 69 43.34 -14.66 15.77
N PHE A 70 43.22 -15.95 15.42
CA PHE A 70 42.10 -16.47 14.66
C PHE A 70 40.83 -16.53 15.51
N ASN A 71 40.92 -17.04 16.74
CA ASN A 71 39.80 -17.05 17.69
C ASN A 71 39.33 -15.63 18.01
N GLU A 72 40.23 -14.66 18.14
CA GLU A 72 39.86 -13.27 18.37
C GLU A 72 39.11 -12.67 17.17
N ARG A 73 39.56 -12.95 15.94
CA ARG A 73 38.84 -12.56 14.72
C ARG A 73 37.47 -13.21 14.63
N LEU A 74 37.32 -14.46 15.06
CA LEU A 74 36.04 -15.14 15.08
C LEU A 74 35.07 -14.46 16.07
N ARG A 75 35.53 -14.18 17.30
CA ARG A 75 34.72 -13.45 18.30
C ARG A 75 34.28 -12.07 17.81
N ALA A 76 35.16 -11.34 17.12
CA ALA A 76 34.82 -10.04 16.57
C ALA A 76 33.69 -10.17 15.53
N LYS A 77 33.80 -11.13 14.60
CA LYS A 77 32.74 -11.40 13.62
C LYS A 77 31.44 -11.84 14.27
N ASP A 78 31.49 -12.76 15.23
CA ASP A 78 30.30 -13.23 15.95
C ASP A 78 29.60 -12.07 16.67
N SER A 79 30.37 -11.15 17.29
CA SER A 79 29.80 -9.96 17.94
C SER A 79 29.19 -8.97 16.96
N ASP A 80 29.81 -8.76 15.80
CA ASP A 80 29.27 -7.88 14.76
C ASP A 80 27.98 -8.46 14.15
N GLU A 81 27.94 -9.77 13.93
CA GLU A 81 26.75 -10.49 13.47
C GLU A 81 25.61 -10.40 14.50
N GLU A 82 25.91 -10.62 15.79
CA GLU A 82 24.92 -10.49 16.87
C GLU A 82 24.34 -9.07 16.95
N GLN A 83 25.18 -8.04 16.81
CA GLN A 83 24.73 -6.66 16.75
C GLN A 83 23.86 -6.38 15.52
N LYS A 84 24.23 -6.90 14.35
CA LYS A 84 23.47 -6.72 13.11
C LYS A 84 22.10 -7.39 13.20
N ILE A 85 22.05 -8.60 13.76
CA ILE A 85 20.79 -9.32 14.00
C ILE A 85 19.90 -8.51 14.95
N GLY A 86 20.43 -8.08 16.10
CA GLY A 86 19.67 -7.28 17.07
C GLY A 86 19.13 -5.97 16.48
N ALA A 87 19.94 -5.28 15.67
CA ALA A 87 19.51 -4.06 14.98
C ALA A 87 18.38 -4.32 13.96
N MET A 88 18.47 -5.44 13.22
CA MET A 88 17.42 -5.83 12.27
C MET A 88 16.11 -6.23 12.98
N GLU A 89 16.19 -6.94 14.10
CA GLU A 89 15.04 -7.29 14.91
C GLU A 89 14.36 -6.06 15.51
N GLU A 90 15.15 -5.12 16.07
CA GLU A 90 14.63 -3.86 16.61
C GLU A 90 13.96 -3.03 15.52
N GLN A 91 14.56 -2.96 14.34
CA GLN A 91 13.97 -2.25 13.20
C GLN A 91 12.67 -2.91 12.74
N GLY A 92 12.65 -4.25 12.62
CA GLY A 92 11.44 -5.00 12.27
C GLY A 92 10.31 -4.78 13.28
N LEU A 93 10.62 -4.72 14.57
CA LEU A 93 9.65 -4.42 15.62
C LEU A 93 9.12 -2.98 15.53
N LYS A 94 10.00 -2.00 15.26
CA LYS A 94 9.62 -0.60 15.04
C LYS A 94 8.68 -0.47 13.84
N ASP A 95 8.99 -1.13 12.74
CA ASP A 95 8.17 -1.09 11.53
C ASP A 95 6.80 -1.72 11.78
N LEU A 96 6.76 -2.90 12.42
CA LEU A 96 5.50 -3.56 12.76
C LEU A 96 4.61 -2.68 13.66
N ASN A 97 5.20 -2.05 14.68
CA ASN A 97 4.47 -1.14 15.56
C ASN A 97 3.99 0.10 14.79
N GLY A 98 4.84 0.69 13.96
CA GLY A 98 4.50 1.81 13.09
C GLY A 98 3.30 1.49 12.19
N TRP A 99 3.31 0.32 11.54
CA TRP A 99 2.19 -0.20 10.75
C TRP A 99 0.91 -0.35 11.59
N ALA A 100 1.01 -0.94 12.78
CA ALA A 100 -0.15 -1.14 13.66
C ALA A 100 -0.76 0.18 14.14
N VAL A 101 0.04 1.21 14.41
CA VAL A 101 -0.43 2.56 14.75
C VAL A 101 -1.12 3.21 13.55
N GLN A 102 -0.45 3.24 12.38
CA GLN A 102 -1.01 3.86 11.17
C GLN A 102 -2.33 3.21 10.75
N TYR A 103 -2.43 1.87 10.86
CA TYR A 103 -3.65 1.14 10.56
C TYR A 103 -4.80 1.57 11.49
N ARG A 104 -4.56 1.62 12.80
CA ARG A 104 -5.54 2.06 13.78
C ARG A 104 -6.01 3.50 13.53
N ASP A 105 -5.08 4.41 13.26
CA ASP A 105 -5.40 5.82 13.00
C ASP A 105 -6.18 6.01 11.70
N THR A 106 -5.83 5.25 10.66
CA THR A 106 -6.55 5.27 9.38
C THR A 106 -7.96 4.75 9.54
N LEU A 107 -8.14 3.64 10.26
CA LEU A 107 -9.46 3.09 10.56
C LEU A 107 -10.30 4.06 11.41
N ALA A 108 -9.72 4.66 12.44
CA ALA A 108 -10.41 5.63 13.28
C ALA A 108 -10.86 6.86 12.48
N ARG A 109 -10.00 7.37 11.58
CA ARG A 109 -10.35 8.47 10.67
C ARG A 109 -11.48 8.07 9.71
N ALA A 110 -11.42 6.88 9.12
CA ALA A 110 -12.45 6.39 8.21
C ALA A 110 -13.82 6.27 8.91
N ILE A 111 -13.86 5.69 10.10
CA ILE A 111 -15.08 5.58 10.92
C ILE A 111 -15.63 6.96 11.27
N LYS A 112 -14.76 7.89 11.70
CA LYS A 112 -15.18 9.26 12.02
C LYS A 112 -15.76 9.97 10.79
N ASN A 113 -15.13 9.81 9.63
CA ASN A 113 -15.60 10.40 8.38
C ASN A 113 -16.96 9.83 7.95
N SER A 114 -17.13 8.51 8.02
CA SER A 114 -18.41 7.85 7.74
C SER A 114 -19.52 8.35 8.67
N ARG A 115 -19.25 8.46 9.97
CA ARG A 115 -20.24 9.00 10.93
C ARG A 115 -20.58 10.46 10.66
N ALA A 116 -19.60 11.28 10.27
CA ALA A 116 -19.84 12.68 9.94
C ALA A 116 -20.70 12.80 8.67
N HIS A 117 -20.39 12.00 7.65
CA HIS A 117 -21.18 11.95 6.41
C HIS A 117 -22.61 11.45 6.65
N ASP A 118 -22.80 10.40 7.45
CA ASP A 118 -24.13 9.92 7.83
C ASP A 118 -24.95 10.98 8.56
N LYS A 119 -24.30 11.80 9.40
CA LYS A 119 -24.95 12.92 10.08
C LYS A 119 -25.37 14.00 9.09
N GLU A 120 -24.48 14.37 8.17
CA GLU A 120 -24.76 15.35 7.11
C GLU A 120 -25.95 14.91 6.25
N LEU A 121 -25.96 13.65 5.79
CA LEU A 121 -27.08 13.11 5.02
C LEU A 121 -28.41 13.14 5.78
N ARG A 122 -28.40 12.91 7.10
CA ARG A 122 -29.61 13.04 7.93
C ARG A 122 -30.05 14.49 8.07
N ASP A 123 -29.11 15.40 8.29
CA ASP A 123 -29.39 16.83 8.40
C ASP A 123 -29.97 17.36 7.06
N GLU A 124 -29.42 16.95 5.93
CA GLU A 124 -29.95 17.22 4.58
C GLU A 124 -31.34 16.62 4.38
N GLN A 125 -31.57 15.36 4.76
CA GLN A 125 -32.90 14.73 4.67
C GLN A 125 -33.94 15.48 5.51
N ASN A 126 -33.58 15.88 6.74
CA ASN A 126 -34.44 16.66 7.62
C ASN A 126 -34.74 18.05 7.01
N GLN A 127 -33.72 18.71 6.46
CA GLN A 127 -33.88 19.99 5.77
C GLN A 127 -34.81 19.83 4.56
N LEU A 128 -34.61 18.79 3.74
CA LEU A 128 -35.46 18.49 2.58
C LEU A 128 -36.91 18.21 2.98
N ALA A 129 -37.13 17.44 4.04
CA ALA A 129 -38.46 17.15 4.57
C ALA A 129 -39.16 18.42 5.10
N SER A 130 -38.43 19.27 5.83
CA SER A 130 -38.96 20.56 6.32
C SER A 130 -39.33 21.49 5.16
N ALA A 131 -38.49 21.55 4.12
CA ALA A 131 -38.75 22.32 2.92
C ALA A 131 -39.93 21.76 2.12
N SER A 132 -40.09 20.43 2.02
CA SER A 132 -41.28 19.80 1.42
C SER A 132 -42.55 20.19 2.16
N LEU A 133 -42.52 20.18 3.49
CA LEU A 133 -43.66 20.56 4.31
C LEU A 133 -44.04 22.03 4.09
N ALA A 134 -43.05 22.92 4.01
CA ALA A 134 -43.25 24.35 3.76
C ALA A 134 -43.93 24.66 2.41
N ILE A 135 -43.69 23.85 1.37
CA ILE A 135 -44.28 24.06 0.04
C ILE A 135 -45.47 23.14 -0.28
N SER A 136 -45.88 22.27 0.66
CA SER A 136 -46.92 21.26 0.44
C SER A 136 -48.27 21.82 -0.02
N ASN A 137 -48.59 23.06 0.39
CA ASN A 137 -49.80 23.79 0.00
C ASN A 137 -49.50 24.99 -0.92
N ALA A 138 -48.28 25.08 -1.48
CA ALA A 138 -47.90 26.18 -2.34
C ALA A 138 -48.53 26.04 -3.73
N ASP A 139 -49.06 27.15 -4.26
CA ASP A 139 -49.59 27.21 -5.61
C ASP A 139 -48.47 27.36 -6.66
N ALA A 140 -48.77 27.09 -7.93
CA ALA A 140 -47.85 27.18 -9.06
C ALA A 140 -47.32 28.61 -9.30
N SER A 141 -47.93 29.65 -8.72
CA SER A 141 -47.39 31.01 -8.72
C SER A 141 -46.23 31.21 -7.73
N CYS A 142 -45.96 30.25 -6.82
CA CYS A 142 -44.93 30.38 -5.80
C CYS A 142 -43.52 30.15 -6.38
N PRO A 143 -42.62 31.16 -6.39
CA PRO A 143 -41.28 31.00 -6.94
C PRO A 143 -40.44 29.93 -6.23
N ALA A 144 -40.65 29.75 -4.92
CA ALA A 144 -39.93 28.77 -4.10
C ALA A 144 -40.22 27.31 -4.52
N LEU A 145 -41.41 27.02 -5.05
CA LEU A 145 -41.76 25.70 -5.59
C LEU A 145 -40.91 25.40 -6.84
N TRP A 146 -40.78 26.37 -7.75
CA TRP A 146 -40.00 26.20 -8.98
C TRP A 146 -38.49 26.15 -8.74
N GLU A 147 -37.95 26.91 -7.79
CA GLU A 147 -36.53 26.76 -7.38
C GLU A 147 -36.25 25.35 -6.87
N ARG A 148 -37.16 24.78 -6.07
CA ARG A 148 -37.02 23.41 -5.59
C ARG A 148 -37.10 22.40 -6.74
N VAL A 149 -38.05 22.54 -7.66
CA VAL A 149 -38.13 21.69 -8.86
C VAL A 149 -36.83 21.77 -9.66
N CYS A 150 -36.27 22.97 -9.84
CA CYS A 150 -34.98 23.14 -10.49
C CYS A 150 -33.85 22.44 -9.74
N ASN A 151 -33.84 22.46 -8.41
CA ASN A 151 -32.85 21.76 -7.58
C ASN A 151 -32.99 20.24 -7.63
N LEU A 152 -34.20 19.68 -7.61
CA LEU A 152 -34.41 18.23 -7.79
C LEU A 152 -34.04 17.79 -9.21
N CYS A 153 -34.26 18.66 -10.20
CA CYS A 153 -33.87 18.45 -11.58
C CYS A 153 -32.47 19.02 -11.89
N ASN A 154 -31.66 19.35 -10.89
CA ASN A 154 -30.32 19.86 -11.10
C ASN A 154 -29.37 18.70 -11.40
N PHE A 155 -29.48 18.17 -12.62
CA PHE A 155 -28.59 17.13 -13.16
C PHE A 155 -27.18 17.67 -13.49
N THR A 156 -26.67 18.66 -12.74
CA THR A 156 -25.41 19.34 -13.09
C THR A 156 -24.23 18.38 -13.13
N ASN A 157 -23.84 18.11 -14.37
CA ASN A 157 -22.51 17.79 -14.91
C ASN A 157 -21.88 16.46 -14.48
N LEU A 158 -22.30 15.38 -15.15
CA LEU A 158 -21.40 14.22 -15.37
C LEU A 158 -20.38 14.48 -16.50
N SER A 159 -20.20 15.72 -16.94
CA SER A 159 -19.28 16.06 -18.03
C SER A 159 -18.62 17.40 -17.72
N LEU A 160 -17.28 17.38 -17.58
CA LEU A 160 -16.39 18.52 -17.33
C LEU A 160 -16.70 19.22 -15.99
N GLU A 161 -15.88 19.12 -14.94
CA GLU A 161 -14.49 19.59 -14.82
C GLU A 161 -13.89 18.98 -13.54
N ASP A 162 -12.56 18.89 -13.50
CA ASP A 162 -11.68 18.59 -12.35
C ASP A 162 -11.64 17.16 -11.81
N GLY A 163 -10.69 16.42 -12.38
CA GLY A 163 -10.27 15.13 -11.87
C GLY A 163 -9.58 15.21 -10.51
N VAL A 164 -10.32 14.87 -9.45
CA VAL A 164 -9.83 14.04 -8.33
C VAL A 164 -11.03 13.29 -7.75
N GLY A 165 -11.04 11.97 -7.96
CA GLY A 165 -11.52 11.02 -6.96
C GLY A 165 -13.02 10.98 -6.62
N SER A 166 -13.87 10.65 -7.59
CA SER A 166 -15.03 9.79 -7.29
C SER A 166 -15.53 9.13 -8.58
N SER A 167 -15.32 7.83 -8.73
CA SER A 167 -15.87 7.06 -9.86
C SER A 167 -17.40 6.97 -9.74
N PRO A 168 -18.19 7.48 -10.69
CA PRO A 168 -19.51 6.94 -10.89
C PRO A 168 -19.39 5.70 -11.79
N ALA A 169 -20.16 4.67 -11.46
CA ALA A 169 -20.28 3.46 -12.25
C ALA A 169 -20.55 3.79 -13.73
N LYS A 170 -19.80 3.16 -14.63
CA LYS A 170 -20.04 3.18 -16.07
C LYS A 170 -21.37 2.48 -16.36
N THR A 171 -22.48 3.22 -16.36
CA THR A 171 -23.75 2.75 -16.91
C THR A 171 -24.10 3.57 -18.14
N ASN A 172 -23.84 2.96 -19.31
CA ASN A 172 -24.38 3.28 -20.64
C ASN A 172 -24.52 4.77 -21.00
N GLU A 173 -23.41 5.35 -21.50
CA GLU A 173 -23.42 6.53 -22.35
C GLU A 173 -24.20 6.24 -23.66
N SER A 174 -25.29 6.97 -23.92
CA SER A 174 -25.59 7.48 -25.28
C SER A 174 -26.90 8.27 -25.40
N TYR A 175 -27.82 8.27 -24.44
CA TYR A 175 -29.17 8.81 -24.69
C TYR A 175 -29.65 10.01 -23.85
N LEU A 176 -28.91 10.48 -22.84
CA LEU A 176 -29.47 11.43 -21.86
C LEU A 176 -29.04 12.92 -21.88
N PRO A 177 -27.85 13.35 -22.37
CA PRO A 177 -27.39 14.72 -22.08
C PRO A 177 -28.10 15.83 -22.90
N LYS A 178 -28.64 15.51 -24.08
CA LYS A 178 -29.25 16.52 -24.98
C LYS A 178 -30.65 16.95 -24.54
N ASP A 179 -31.45 16.04 -23.99
CA ASP A 179 -32.81 16.33 -23.55
C ASP A 179 -32.84 16.99 -22.17
N LEU A 180 -31.87 16.68 -21.29
CA LEU A 180 -31.73 17.34 -19.99
C LEU A 180 -31.42 18.83 -20.11
N ASN A 181 -30.59 19.23 -21.09
CA ASN A 181 -30.30 20.64 -21.34
C ASN A 181 -31.53 21.37 -21.91
N ARG A 182 -32.30 20.71 -22.79
CA ARG A 182 -33.58 21.22 -23.28
C ARG A 182 -34.61 21.40 -22.15
N MET A 183 -34.70 20.43 -21.24
CA MET A 183 -35.54 20.50 -20.05
C MET A 183 -35.11 21.63 -19.10
N ARG A 184 -33.81 21.84 -18.89
CA ARG A 184 -33.28 22.97 -18.08
C ARG A 184 -33.69 24.32 -18.66
N VAL A 185 -33.60 24.49 -19.99
CA VAL A 185 -34.04 25.72 -20.66
C VAL A 185 -35.55 25.94 -20.47
N LEU A 186 -36.38 24.91 -20.64
CA LEU A 186 -37.82 25.01 -20.42
C LEU A 186 -38.18 25.36 -18.96
N LEU A 187 -37.49 24.76 -17.99
CA LEU A 187 -37.67 25.07 -16.56
C LEU A 187 -37.25 26.51 -16.22
N LEU A 188 -36.14 26.99 -16.79
CA LEU A 188 -35.70 28.37 -16.62
C LEU A 188 -36.67 29.38 -17.24
N GLN A 189 -37.24 29.06 -18.41
CA GLN A 189 -38.27 29.88 -19.04
C GLN A 189 -39.53 29.98 -18.19
N LEU A 190 -39.98 28.87 -17.60
CA LEU A 190 -41.11 28.84 -16.67
C LEU A 190 -40.83 29.62 -15.38
N LYS A 191 -39.60 29.55 -14.86
CA LYS A 191 -39.16 30.35 -13.71
C LYS A 191 -39.19 31.85 -14.00
N GLN A 192 -38.75 32.25 -15.19
CA GLN A 192 -38.71 33.66 -15.61
C GLN A 192 -40.08 34.19 -16.03
N ASN A 193 -40.97 33.33 -16.54
CA ASN A 193 -42.32 33.69 -16.99
C ASN A 193 -43.33 32.63 -16.53
N PRO A 194 -43.78 32.68 -15.26
CA PRO A 194 -44.77 31.74 -14.76
C PRO A 194 -46.11 31.93 -15.50
N PRO A 195 -46.78 30.85 -15.93
CA PRO A 195 -48.05 30.94 -16.65
C PRO A 195 -49.16 31.49 -15.75
N ALA A 196 -49.90 32.48 -16.24
CA ALA A 196 -51.04 33.06 -15.53
C ALA A 196 -52.23 32.08 -15.57
N PHE A 197 -52.63 31.54 -14.41
CA PHE A 197 -53.83 30.73 -14.30
C PHE A 197 -55.08 31.62 -14.24
N SER A 198 -55.79 31.79 -15.36
CA SER A 198 -57.16 32.31 -15.31
C SER A 198 -58.12 31.17 -14.99
N ARG A 199 -58.62 31.11 -13.75
CA ARG A 199 -59.69 30.18 -13.38
C ARG A 199 -60.96 30.60 -14.13
N PRO A 200 -61.61 29.72 -14.92
CA PRO A 200 -62.84 30.10 -15.61
C PRO A 200 -63.93 30.38 -14.56
N VAL A 201 -64.36 31.64 -14.50
CA VAL A 201 -65.55 32.06 -13.76
C VAL A 201 -66.74 31.38 -14.44
N LYS A 202 -67.38 30.43 -13.75
CA LYS A 202 -68.70 29.93 -14.16
C LYS A 202 -69.70 31.08 -13.98
N SER A 203 -70.06 31.73 -15.09
CA SER A 203 -71.25 32.57 -15.16
C SER A 203 -72.48 31.70 -14.95
N GLY A 204 -73.38 32.18 -14.09
CA GLY A 204 -74.58 31.47 -13.61
C GLY A 204 -75.69 31.31 -14.64
#